data_AF-A0A954WH10-F1
#
_entry.id   AF-A0A954WH10-F1
#
_cell.length_a   1.000
_cell.length_b   1.000
_cell.length_c   1.000
_cell.angle_alpha   90.00
_cell.angle_beta   90.00
_cell.angle_gamma   90.00
#
_symmetry.space_group_name_H-M   'P 1'
#
loop_
_entity.id
_entity.type
_entity.pdbx_description
1 polymer ?
#
loop_
_entity_poly.entity_id
_entity_poly.type
_entity_poly.pdbx_seq_one_letter_code
_entity_poly.pdbx_strand_id
1 'polypeptide(L)'
;NPKLIDQSRRNRIARGSGTQPQDVNQLIKQYDTMAPIMQAMAGKGPGDRMRAIQQLQKSLMADPTGGGIKTKKGTGKRLTPKERAKLKKQRDKDLRRRRRGED
;
A
#
# COMPACT_ATOMS: atom_id res chain seq x y z
N ASN A 1 -2.32 3.66 16.40
CA ASN A 1 -3.03 2.79 15.43
C ASN A 1 -3.99 3.63 14.58
N PRO A 2 -3.52 4.24 13.47
CA PRO A 2 -4.29 5.18 12.64
C PRO A 2 -5.49 4.53 11.93
N LYS A 3 -5.46 3.21 11.78
CA LYS A 3 -6.54 2.40 11.18
C LYS A 3 -7.86 2.48 11.94
N LEU A 4 -7.82 2.91 13.21
CA LEU A 4 -9.00 3.13 14.04
C LEU A 4 -9.73 4.44 13.70
N ILE A 5 -9.18 5.30 12.84
CA ILE A 5 -9.81 6.56 12.44
C ILE A 5 -10.84 6.27 11.33
N ASP A 6 -12.05 5.92 11.76
CA ASP A 6 -13.23 5.81 10.92
C ASP A 6 -13.79 7.19 10.49
N GLN A 7 -14.88 7.18 9.71
CA GLN A 7 -15.49 8.41 9.20
C GLN A 7 -16.04 9.31 10.33
N SER A 8 -16.60 8.72 11.39
CA SER A 8 -17.15 9.47 12.53
C SER A 8 -16.03 10.24 13.25
N ARG A 9 -14.89 9.58 13.48
CA ARG A 9 -13.70 10.20 14.08
C ARG A 9 -13.11 11.29 13.20
N ARG A 10 -13.04 11.09 11.87
CA ARG A 10 -12.61 12.15 10.93
C ARG A 10 -13.51 13.39 11.04
N ASN A 11 -14.83 13.18 11.06
CA ASN A 11 -15.78 14.28 11.18
C ASN A 11 -15.65 15.02 12.53
N ARG A 12 -15.40 14.30 13.62
CA ARG A 12 -15.15 14.90 14.94
C ARG A 12 -13.86 15.72 14.95
N ILE A 13 -12.77 15.18 14.39
CA ILE A 13 -11.48 15.89 14.30
C ILE A 13 -11.66 17.17 13.48
N ALA A 14 -12.24 17.05 12.28
CA ALA A 14 -12.54 18.18 11.39
C ALA A 14 -13.33 19.29 12.11
N ARG A 15 -14.41 18.93 12.81
CA ARG A 15 -15.22 19.88 13.60
C ARG A 15 -14.42 20.53 14.73
N GLY A 16 -13.57 19.76 15.42
CA GLY A 16 -12.76 20.27 16.53
C GLY A 16 -11.58 21.14 16.08
N SER A 17 -11.03 20.90 14.89
CA SER A 17 -9.91 21.66 14.32
C SER A 17 -10.33 22.77 13.37
N GLY A 18 -11.63 22.91 13.07
CA GLY A 18 -12.12 23.89 12.09
C GLY A 18 -11.68 23.62 10.65
N THR A 19 -11.35 22.36 10.32
CA THR A 19 -10.90 21.95 8.99
C THR A 19 -11.93 21.04 8.32
N GLN A 20 -11.76 20.78 7.03
CA GLN A 20 -12.66 19.90 6.30
C GLN A 20 -12.30 18.41 6.53
N PRO A 21 -13.27 17.48 6.57
CA PRO A 21 -12.99 16.05 6.71
C PRO A 21 -12.05 15.47 5.63
N GLN A 22 -12.02 16.10 4.46
CA GLN A 22 -11.15 15.78 3.33
C GLN A 22 -9.68 16.05 3.68
N ASP A 23 -9.39 17.16 4.36
CA ASP A 23 -8.04 17.55 4.77
C ASP A 23 -7.50 16.57 5.82
N VAL A 24 -8.36 16.18 6.77
CA VAL A 24 -8.04 15.15 7.76
C VAL A 24 -7.70 13.82 7.08
N ASN A 25 -8.44 13.44 6.04
CA ASN A 25 -8.17 12.23 5.28
C ASN A 25 -6.83 12.32 4.52
N GLN A 26 -6.51 13.48 3.96
CA GLN A 26 -5.24 13.69 3.27
C GLN A 26 -4.05 13.59 4.23
N LEU A 27 -4.18 14.17 5.42
CA LEU A 27 -3.17 14.09 6.47
C LEU A 27 -2.93 12.65 6.94
N ILE A 28 -4.00 11.87 7.13
CA ILE A 28 -3.89 10.45 7.50
C ILE A 28 -3.12 9.67 6.42
N LYS A 29 -3.34 9.94 5.13
CA LYS A 29 -2.61 9.28 4.03
C LYS A 29 -1.13 9.66 4.02
N GLN A 30 -0.81 10.93 4.26
CA GLN A 30 0.57 11.40 4.37
C GLN A 30 1.27 10.70 5.54
N TYR A 31 0.62 10.62 6.70
CA TYR A 31 1.10 9.89 7.86
C TYR A 31 1.32 8.39 7.55
N ASP A 32 0.36 7.70 6.95
CA ASP A 32 0.48 6.27 6.61
C ASP A 32 1.65 5.98 5.67
N THR A 33 2.01 6.94 4.81
CA THR A 33 3.15 6.84 3.90
C THR A 33 4.47 7.06 4.63
N MET A 34 4.51 8.02 5.55
CA MET A 34 5.74 8.43 6.23
C MET A 34 6.03 7.66 7.52
N ALA A 35 5.02 7.19 8.24
CA ALA A 35 5.16 6.42 9.48
C ALA A 35 6.10 5.20 9.32
N PRO A 36 5.99 4.33 8.30
CA PRO A 36 6.91 3.21 8.14
C PRO A 36 8.34 3.68 7.80
N ILE A 37 8.48 4.79 7.07
CA ILE A 37 9.77 5.40 6.73
C ILE A 37 10.44 5.96 7.99
N MET A 38 9.70 6.75 8.77
CA MET A 38 10.14 7.30 10.04
C MET A 38 10.48 6.20 11.03
N GLN A 39 9.69 5.13 11.10
CA GLN A 39 9.95 3.99 11.97
C GLN A 39 11.18 3.18 11.53
N ALA A 40 11.39 2.99 10.23
CA ALA A 40 12.59 2.34 9.70
C ALA A 40 13.86 3.18 9.89
N MET A 41 13.72 4.50 10.06
CA MET A 41 14.82 5.43 10.36
C MET A 41 15.00 5.69 11.86
N ALA A 42 13.96 5.49 12.67
CA ALA A 42 14.04 5.60 14.13
C ALA A 42 14.95 4.49 14.67
N GLY A 43 15.93 4.86 15.49
CA GLY A 43 16.93 3.93 16.04
C GLY A 43 18.15 3.65 15.15
N LYS A 44 18.17 4.15 13.91
CA LYS A 44 19.35 4.05 13.03
C LYS A 44 20.29 5.25 13.21
N GLY A 45 21.58 4.97 13.25
CA GLY A 45 22.63 5.98 13.37
C GLY A 45 22.76 6.88 12.12
N PRO A 46 23.48 8.00 12.21
CA PRO A 46 23.64 8.94 11.09
C PRO A 46 24.19 8.29 9.81
N GLY A 47 25.11 7.32 9.95
CA GLY A 47 25.68 6.58 8.82
C GLY A 47 24.65 5.69 8.10
N ASP A 48 23.77 5.03 8.83
CA ASP A 48 22.70 4.22 8.25
C ASP A 48 21.63 5.07 7.55
N ARG A 49 21.36 6.26 8.08
CA ARG A 49 20.48 7.25 7.43
C ARG A 49 21.08 7.72 6.12
N MET A 50 22.38 8.08 6.12
CA MET A 50 23.08 8.44 4.88
C MET A 50 23.08 7.31 3.85
N ARG A 51 23.27 6.05 4.26
CA ARG A 51 23.17 4.90 3.36
C ARG A 51 21.76 4.72 2.78
N ALA A 52 20.72 4.91 3.59
CA ALA A 52 19.35 4.84 3.11
C ALA A 52 19.03 5.98 2.12
N ILE A 53 19.50 7.19 2.39
CA ILE A 53 19.36 8.35 1.48
C ILE A 53 20.15 8.11 0.20
N GLN A 54 21.37 7.59 0.27
CA GLN A 54 22.18 7.26 -0.91
C GLN A 54 21.52 6.14 -1.74
N GLN A 55 20.93 5.12 -1.11
CA GLN A 55 20.18 4.08 -1.81
C GLN A 55 18.93 4.64 -2.50
N LEU A 56 18.22 5.55 -1.86
CA LEU A 56 17.07 6.23 -2.43
C LEU A 56 17.50 7.14 -3.60
N GLN A 57 18.53 7.96 -3.42
CA GLN A 57 19.07 8.82 -4.48
C GLN A 57 19.58 7.99 -5.67
N LYS A 58 20.23 6.85 -5.41
CA LYS A 58 20.68 5.92 -6.44
C LYS A 58 19.51 5.22 -7.13
N SER A 59 18.42 4.90 -6.42
CA SER A 59 17.23 4.32 -7.07
C SER A 59 16.46 5.34 -7.90
N LEU A 60 16.45 6.61 -7.50
CA LEU A 60 15.87 7.69 -8.31
C LEU A 60 16.74 8.05 -9.54
N MET A 61 18.06 7.90 -9.46
CA MET A 61 18.94 8.16 -10.61
C MET A 61 19.11 6.96 -11.56
N ALA A 62 19.02 5.73 -11.06
CA ALA A 62 19.16 4.54 -11.89
C ALA A 62 17.90 4.20 -12.71
N ASP A 63 16.77 4.87 -12.43
CA ASP A 63 15.51 4.63 -13.12
C ASP A 63 14.81 5.97 -13.44
N PRO A 64 15.07 6.57 -14.62
CA PRO A 64 14.44 7.83 -15.04
C PRO A 64 12.91 7.70 -15.26
N THR A 65 12.35 6.49 -15.14
CA THR A 65 10.91 6.23 -15.20
C THR A 65 10.22 6.12 -13.82
N GLY A 66 10.93 6.39 -12.72
CA GLY A 66 10.27 6.66 -11.43
C GLY A 66 9.75 5.44 -10.67
N GLY A 67 10.44 4.28 -10.75
CA GLY A 67 10.12 3.06 -9.99
C GLY A 67 10.42 3.10 -8.48
N GLY A 68 10.68 4.29 -7.91
CA GLY A 68 11.35 4.49 -6.63
C GLY A 68 10.47 4.80 -5.42
N ILE A 69 9.17 4.46 -5.41
CA ILE A 69 8.36 4.42 -4.18
C ILE A 69 7.47 3.19 -4.29
N LYS A 70 7.59 2.24 -3.36
CA LYS A 70 6.63 1.13 -3.23
C LYS A 70 5.28 1.71 -2.81
N THR A 71 4.52 2.20 -3.79
CA THR A 71 3.11 2.50 -3.62
C THR A 71 2.42 1.21 -3.21
N LYS A 72 1.55 1.33 -2.20
CA LYS A 72 0.73 0.23 -1.69
C LYS A 72 0.10 -0.49 -2.89
N LYS A 73 0.51 -1.73 -3.18
CA LYS A 73 -0.08 -2.52 -4.28
C LYS A 73 -1.60 -2.46 -4.10
N GLY A 74 -2.29 -1.90 -5.09
CA GLY A 74 -3.75 -1.87 -5.11
C GLY A 74 -4.28 -3.28 -4.92
N THR A 75 -5.44 -3.42 -4.29
CA THR A 75 -6.13 -4.69 -4.05
C THR A 75 -6.66 -5.30 -5.36
N GLY A 76 -5.76 -5.60 -6.30
CA GLY A 76 -6.04 -6.15 -7.62
C GLY A 76 -7.09 -5.40 -8.45
N LYS A 77 -7.38 -5.93 -9.64
CA LYS A 77 -8.60 -5.59 -10.39
C LYS A 77 -9.78 -6.20 -9.64
N ARG A 78 -10.81 -5.41 -9.34
CA ARG A 78 -12.09 -5.95 -8.82
C ARG A 78 -12.73 -6.78 -9.93
N LEU A 79 -12.68 -8.09 -9.80
CA LEU A 79 -13.27 -9.03 -10.76
C LEU A 79 -14.79 -8.90 -10.72
N THR A 80 -15.40 -8.80 -11.89
CA THR A 80 -16.85 -8.92 -12.06
C THR A 80 -17.32 -10.32 -11.67
N PRO A 81 -18.62 -10.52 -11.35
CA PRO A 81 -19.15 -11.85 -11.02
C PRO A 81 -18.84 -12.90 -12.10
N LYS A 82 -18.89 -12.52 -13.38
CA LYS A 82 -18.58 -13.39 -14.52
C LYS A 82 -17.10 -13.80 -14.56
N GLU A 83 -16.17 -12.87 -14.35
CA GLU A 83 -14.74 -13.17 -14.32
C GLU A 83 -14.37 -14.08 -13.13
N ARG A 84 -15.01 -13.88 -11.97
CA ARG A 84 -14.82 -14.75 -10.79
C ARG A 84 -15.29 -16.19 -11.04
N ALA A 85 -16.45 -16.36 -11.67
CA ALA A 85 -16.98 -17.67 -12.02
C ALA A 85 -16.08 -18.42 -13.03
N LYS A 86 -15.55 -17.70 -14.03
CA LYS A 86 -14.62 -18.26 -15.02
C LYS A 86 -13.31 -18.72 -14.39
N LEU A 87 -12.72 -17.90 -13.50
CA LEU A 87 -11.51 -18.29 -12.76
C LEU A 87 -11.74 -19.51 -11.87
N LYS A 88 -12.88 -19.57 -11.16
CA LYS A 88 -13.25 -20.73 -10.33
C LYS A 88 -13.37 -21.99 -11.18
N LYS A 89 -14.03 -21.90 -12.34
CA LYS A 89 -14.19 -23.03 -13.26
C LYS A 89 -12.85 -23.50 -13.85
N GLN A 90 -11.95 -22.57 -14.20
CA GLN A 90 -10.60 -22.90 -14.64
C GLN A 90 -9.82 -23.60 -13.52
N ARG A 91 -9.85 -23.06 -12.30
CA ARG A 91 -9.18 -23.67 -11.14
C ARG A 91 -9.67 -25.08 -10.87
N ASP A 92 -10.99 -25.30 -10.88
CA ASP A 92 -11.56 -26.62 -10.63
C ASP A 92 -11.23 -27.60 -11.76
N LYS A 93 -11.12 -27.13 -13.02
CA LYS A 93 -10.68 -27.95 -14.16
C LYS A 93 -9.21 -28.33 -14.03
N ASP A 94 -8.35 -27.39 -13.65
CA ASP A 94 -6.91 -27.64 -13.48
C ASP A 94 -6.66 -28.58 -12.29
N LEU A 95 -7.37 -28.41 -11.18
CA LEU A 95 -7.33 -29.35 -10.05
C LEU A 95 -7.77 -30.76 -10.44
N ARG A 96 -8.78 -30.88 -11.31
CA ARG A 96 -9.23 -32.17 -11.85
C ARG A 96 -8.25 -32.78 -12.86
N ARG A 97 -7.50 -31.97 -13.61
CA ARG A 97 -6.40 -32.44 -14.46
C ARG A 97 -5.24 -32.96 -13.63
N ARG A 98 -4.78 -32.17 -12.65
CA ARG A 98 -3.76 -32.56 -11.66
C ARG A 98 -4.12 -33.87 -10.96
N ARG A 99 -5.37 -34.02 -10.51
CA ARG A 99 -5.84 -35.25 -9.85
C ARG A 99 -5.86 -36.47 -10.78
N ARG A 100 -6.00 -36.26 -12.09
CA ARG A 100 -5.96 -37.33 -13.11
C ARG A 100 -4.53 -37.65 -13.59
N GLY A 101 -3.52 -36.95 -13.07
CA GLY A 101 -2.12 -37.15 -13.45
C GLY A 101 -1.83 -36.75 -14.90
N GLU A 102 -2.60 -35.81 -15.46
CA GLU A 102 -2.43 -35.32 -16.85
C GLU A 102 -1.34 -34.23 -16.98
N ASP A 103 -0.42 -34.11 -16.02
CA ASP A 103 0.70 -33.15 -16.01
C ASP A 103 2.05 -33.87 -16.12
#